data_AF-A0A7S4E1J3-F1
#
_entry.id   AF-A0A7S4E1J3-F1
#
_cell.length_a   1.000
_cell.length_b   1.000
_cell.length_c   1.000
_cell.angle_alpha   90.00
_cell.angle_beta   90.00
_cell.angle_gamma   90.00
#
_symmetry.space_group_name_H-M   'P 1'
#
loop_
_entity.id
_entity.type
_entity.pdbx_description
1 polymer ?
#
loop_
_entity_poly.entity_id
_entity_poly.type
_entity_poly.pdbx_seq_one_letter_code
_entity_poly.pdbx_strand_id
1 'polypeptide(L)'
;ACLILLFWLLWDTIVDTLYRPPKDSHWVYSIFPIYRAYFCLVLLFWLCGCCVFVWNKYRVNYIYIFEIDPRRAASIEDIFFQATNVTIIVMTNFLLYYKVLRGDFPAWVP
;
A
#
# COMPACT_ATOMS: atom_id res chain seq x y z
N ALA A 1 10.99 7.25 0.24
CA ALA A 1 9.89 7.39 -0.75
C ALA A 1 8.52 7.14 -0.12
N CYS A 2 8.23 5.95 0.43
CA CYS A 2 6.91 5.65 1.03
C CYS A 2 6.48 6.59 2.16
N LEU A 3 7.38 6.98 3.06
CA LEU A 3 7.04 7.93 4.13
C LEU A 3 6.71 9.33 3.61
N ILE A 4 7.39 9.78 2.56
CA ILE A 4 7.13 11.06 1.90
C ILE A 4 5.76 11.01 1.21
N LEU A 5 5.42 9.90 0.54
CA LEU A 5 4.12 9.71 -0.09
C LEU A 5 2.99 9.57 0.94
N LEU A 6 3.23 8.86 2.04
CA LEU A 6 2.29 8.76 3.17
C LEU A 6 2.05 10.12 3.80
N PHE A 7 3.11 10.89 4.04
CA PHE A 7 3.00 12.24 4.59
C PHE A 7 2.25 13.18 3.63
N TRP A 8 2.57 13.12 2.33
CA TRP A 8 1.87 13.87 1.29
C TRP A 8 0.40 13.47 1.20
N LEU A 9 0.07 12.18 1.31
CA LEU A 9 -1.30 11.66 1.29
C LEU A 9 -2.08 12.00 2.56
N LEU A 10 -1.46 11.92 3.73
CA LEU A 10 -2.05 12.38 4.99
C LEU A 10 -2.37 13.87 4.91
N TRP A 11 -1.44 14.66 4.38
CA TRP A 11 -1.67 16.08 4.11
C TRP A 11 -2.83 16.30 3.14
N ASP A 12 -2.83 15.65 1.97
CA ASP A 12 -3.87 15.79 0.93
C ASP A 12 -5.25 15.43 1.50
N THR A 13 -5.37 14.28 2.18
CA THR A 13 -6.64 13.81 2.79
C THR A 13 -7.13 14.68 3.94
N ILE A 14 -6.25 15.19 4.80
CA ILE A 14 -6.62 16.07 5.92
C ILE A 14 -7.08 17.43 5.39
N VAL A 15 -6.32 18.04 4.47
CA VAL A 15 -6.69 19.31 3.82
C VAL A 15 -8.02 19.13 3.08
N ASP A 16 -8.17 18.06 2.33
CA ASP A 16 -9.40 17.77 1.58
C ASP A 16 -10.63 17.53 2.45
N THR A 17 -10.46 16.99 3.66
CA THR A 17 -11.55 16.78 4.62
C THR A 17 -11.89 18.07 5.36
N LEU A 18 -10.90 18.90 5.65
CA LEU A 18 -11.08 20.16 6.38
C LEU A 18 -11.70 21.26 5.51
N TYR A 19 -11.32 21.35 4.24
CA TYR A 19 -11.80 22.40 3.32
C TYR A 19 -13.08 22.01 2.56
N ARG A 20 -13.37 20.71 2.38
CA ARG A 20 -14.54 20.26 1.63
C ARG A 20 -15.21 19.08 2.35
N PRO A 21 -16.22 19.35 3.20
CA PRO A 21 -16.91 18.28 3.93
C PRO A 21 -17.54 17.30 2.93
N PRO A 22 -17.52 15.99 3.24
CA PRO A 22 -18.01 14.96 2.33
C PRO A 22 -19.49 15.19 2.01
N LYS A 23 -19.81 15.39 0.74
CA LYS A 23 -21.18 15.22 0.25
C LYS A 23 -21.54 13.75 0.37
N ASP A 24 -22.70 13.44 0.94
CA ASP A 24 -23.22 12.08 1.16
C ASP A 24 -23.13 11.23 -0.10
N SER A 25 -22.00 10.52 -0.25
CA SER A 25 -21.70 9.72 -1.43
C SER A 25 -21.83 8.27 -1.04
N HIS A 26 -22.99 7.71 -1.39
CA HIS A 26 -23.36 6.31 -1.15
C HIS A 26 -22.30 5.31 -1.66
N TRP A 27 -21.48 5.74 -2.64
CA TRP A 27 -20.35 5.00 -3.21
C TRP A 27 -19.22 4.69 -2.22
N VAL A 28 -18.97 5.56 -1.24
CA VAL A 28 -17.88 5.34 -0.26
C VAL A 28 -18.15 4.06 0.55
N TYR A 29 -19.40 3.78 0.89
CA TYR A 29 -19.78 2.61 1.69
C TYR A 29 -19.57 1.28 0.96
N SER A 30 -19.73 1.25 -0.37
CA SER A 30 -19.64 -0.01 -1.13
C SER A 30 -18.19 -0.40 -1.47
N ILE A 31 -17.28 0.56 -1.64
CA ILE A 31 -15.90 0.30 -2.06
C ILE A 31 -14.90 0.27 -0.88
N PHE A 32 -15.28 0.81 0.29
CA PHE A 32 -14.49 0.74 1.52
C PHE A 32 -13.95 -0.68 1.88
N PRO A 33 -14.75 -1.77 1.83
CA PRO A 33 -14.24 -3.10 2.19
C PRO A 33 -13.15 -3.61 1.24
N ILE A 34 -13.20 -3.21 -0.04
CA ILE A 34 -12.25 -3.64 -1.06
C ILE A 34 -10.88 -3.03 -0.78
N TYR A 35 -10.81 -1.71 -0.60
CA TYR A 35 -9.55 -1.06 -0.24
C TYR A 35 -9.03 -1.51 1.13
N ARG A 36 -9.91 -1.79 2.09
CA ARG A 36 -9.50 -2.32 3.40
C ARG A 36 -8.82 -3.69 3.25
N ALA A 37 -9.31 -4.55 2.36
CA ALA A 37 -8.66 -5.82 2.04
C ALA A 37 -7.30 -5.61 1.36
N TYR A 38 -7.19 -4.68 0.40
CA TYR A 38 -5.91 -4.35 -0.24
C TYR A 38 -4.86 -3.83 0.74
N PHE A 39 -5.22 -2.90 1.63
CA PHE A 39 -4.31 -2.42 2.67
C PHE A 39 -3.91 -3.54 3.64
N CYS A 40 -4.84 -4.44 3.98
CA CYS A 40 -4.54 -5.61 4.80
C CYS A 40 -3.52 -6.55 4.12
N LEU A 41 -3.66 -6.80 2.81
CA LEU A 41 -2.70 -7.61 2.04
C LEU A 41 -1.33 -6.96 1.97
N VAL A 42 -1.26 -5.65 1.73
CA VAL A 42 0.00 -4.89 1.76
C VAL A 42 0.66 -4.98 3.14
N LEU A 43 -0.13 -4.82 4.20
CA LEU A 43 0.37 -4.92 5.57
C LEU A 43 0.87 -6.33 5.92
N LEU A 44 0.17 -7.37 5.45
CA LEU A 44 0.60 -8.76 5.57
C LEU A 44 1.91 -9.02 4.81
N PHE A 45 2.05 -8.44 3.62
CA PHE A 45 3.30 -8.51 2.85
C PHE A 45 4.47 -7.85 3.60
N TRP A 46 4.25 -6.69 4.22
CA TRP A 46 5.24 -6.04 5.08
C TRP A 46 5.57 -6.88 6.32
N LEU A 47 4.57 -7.46 6.99
CA LEU A 47 4.81 -8.35 8.13
C LEU A 47 5.63 -9.57 7.72
N CYS A 48 5.33 -10.16 6.57
CA CYS A 48 6.10 -11.28 6.02
C CYS A 48 7.56 -10.88 5.77
N GLY A 49 7.79 -9.71 5.17
CA GLY A 49 9.14 -9.16 4.99
C GLY A 49 9.88 -8.94 6.32
N CYS A 50 9.19 -8.42 7.34
CA CYS A 50 9.74 -8.28 8.69
C CYS A 50 10.08 -9.63 9.34
N CYS A 51 9.22 -10.64 9.18
CA CYS A 51 9.49 -12.00 9.67
C CYS A 51 10.76 -12.57 9.02
N VAL A 52 10.91 -12.44 7.70
CA VAL A 52 12.11 -12.87 6.97
C VAL A 52 13.35 -12.12 7.45
N PHE A 53 13.26 -10.80 7.69
CA PHE A 53 14.34 -10.01 8.25
C PHE A 53 14.77 -10.50 9.64
N VAL A 54 13.82 -10.77 10.54
CA VAL A 54 14.08 -11.30 11.88
C VAL A 54 14.69 -12.70 11.78
N TRP A 55 14.15 -13.59 10.96
CA TRP A 55 14.70 -14.93 10.76
C TRP A 55 16.13 -14.89 10.22
N ASN A 56 16.43 -13.98 9.30
CA ASN A 56 17.78 -13.78 8.80
C ASN A 56 18.73 -13.29 9.92
N LYS A 57 18.29 -12.33 10.74
CA LYS A 57 19.05 -11.82 11.89
C LYS A 57 19.35 -12.90 12.94
N TYR A 58 18.39 -13.79 13.21
CA TYR A 58 18.55 -14.91 14.15
C TYR A 58 19.11 -16.19 13.50
N ARG A 59 19.58 -16.12 12.25
CA ARG A 59 20.15 -17.26 11.49
C ARG A 59 19.20 -18.48 11.38
N VAL A 60 17.89 -18.26 11.49
CA VAL A 60 16.88 -19.30 11.31
C VAL A 60 16.81 -19.68 9.84
N ASN A 61 16.92 -20.98 9.52
CA ASN A 61 16.94 -21.46 8.14
C ASN A 61 15.50 -21.51 7.54
N TYR A 62 14.92 -20.34 7.30
CA TYR A 62 13.56 -20.20 6.75
C TYR A 62 13.40 -20.83 5.36
N ILE A 63 14.49 -20.92 4.59
CA ILE A 63 14.52 -21.58 3.28
C ILE A 63 14.19 -23.07 3.41
N TYR A 64 14.72 -23.72 4.45
CA TYR A 64 14.44 -25.12 4.74
C TYR A 64 13.02 -25.32 5.29
N ILE A 65 12.56 -24.44 6.18
CA ILE A 65 11.23 -24.54 6.82
C ILE A 65 10.10 -24.40 5.79
N PHE A 66 10.26 -23.51 4.81
CA PHE A 66 9.26 -23.28 3.76
C PHE A 66 9.56 -24.04 2.46
N GLU A 67 10.56 -24.92 2.44
CA GLU A 67 11.02 -25.66 1.25
C GLU A 67 11.25 -24.75 0.03
N ILE A 68 11.73 -23.53 0.27
CA ILE A 68 11.97 -22.55 -0.79
C ILE A 68 13.26 -22.94 -1.50
N ASP A 69 13.25 -22.92 -2.83
CA ASP A 69 14.45 -23.16 -3.60
C ASP A 69 15.48 -22.05 -3.31
N PRO A 70 16.68 -22.37 -2.77
CA PRO A 70 17.67 -21.36 -2.39
C PRO A 70 18.16 -20.51 -3.57
N ARG A 71 17.99 -20.99 -4.81
CA ARG A 71 18.29 -20.21 -6.03
C ARG A 71 17.25 -19.15 -6.35
N ARG A 72 16.04 -19.28 -5.79
CA ARG A 72 14.93 -18.33 -5.94
C ARG A 72 14.70 -17.46 -4.70
N ALA A 73 15.50 -17.65 -3.65
CA ALA A 73 15.42 -16.83 -2.45
C ALA A 73 15.83 -15.39 -2.82
N ALA A 74 14.84 -14.49 -2.87
CA ALA A 74 15.08 -13.07 -3.09
C ALA A 74 15.92 -12.48 -1.95
N SER A 75 16.82 -11.56 -2.27
CA SER A 75 17.59 -10.85 -1.24
C SER A 75 16.66 -10.03 -0.37
N ILE A 76 17.02 -9.80 0.88
CA ILE A 76 16.24 -8.98 1.81
C ILE A 76 15.95 -7.60 1.20
N GLU A 77 16.96 -7.01 0.54
CA GLU A 77 16.84 -5.73 -0.15
C GLU A 77 15.79 -5.76 -1.27
N ASP A 78 15.74 -6.83 -2.07
CA ASP A 78 14.77 -7.01 -3.15
C ASP A 78 13.33 -7.13 -2.61
N ILE A 79 13.15 -7.85 -1.49
CA ILE A 79 11.84 -8.02 -0.85
C ILE A 79 11.31 -6.67 -0.36
N PHE A 80 12.15 -5.89 0.33
CA PHE A 80 11.75 -4.55 0.80
C PHE A 80 11.52 -3.57 -0.35
N PHE A 81 12.32 -3.66 -1.42
CA PHE A 81 12.10 -2.86 -2.62
C PHE A 81 10.77 -3.19 -3.30
N GLN A 82 10.46 -4.47 -3.46
CA GLN A 82 9.18 -4.92 -4.01
C GLN A 82 8.00 -4.51 -3.12
N ALA A 83 8.13 -4.64 -1.80
CA ALA A 83 7.11 -4.21 -0.83
C ALA A 83 6.82 -2.71 -0.96
N THR A 84 7.88 -1.91 -1.05
CA THR A 84 7.82 -0.46 -1.27
C THR A 84 7.08 -0.17 -2.58
N ASN A 85 7.44 -0.83 -3.67
CA ASN A 85 6.87 -0.59 -4.98
C ASN A 85 5.36 -0.93 -5.04
N VAL A 86 4.97 -2.09 -4.51
CA VAL A 86 3.56 -2.49 -4.41
C VAL A 86 2.77 -1.49 -3.54
N THR A 87 3.35 -1.04 -2.42
CA THR A 87 2.73 -0.03 -1.56
C THR A 87 2.50 1.28 -2.31
N ILE A 88 3.46 1.74 -3.12
CA ILE A 88 3.34 2.96 -3.94
C ILE A 88 2.21 2.83 -4.97
N ILE A 89 2.13 1.68 -5.66
CA ILE A 89 1.10 1.44 -6.69
C ILE A 89 -0.30 1.47 -6.06
N VAL A 90 -0.50 0.72 -4.97
CA VAL A 90 -1.80 0.67 -4.27
C VAL A 90 -2.19 2.05 -3.75
N MET A 91 -1.23 2.79 -3.18
CA MET A 91 -1.48 4.13 -2.66
C MET A 91 -1.85 5.12 -3.76
N THR A 92 -1.12 5.10 -4.88
CA THR A 92 -1.39 5.95 -6.04
C THR A 92 -2.76 5.63 -6.65
N ASN A 93 -3.10 4.35 -6.76
CA ASN A 93 -4.41 3.94 -7.25
C ASN A 93 -5.55 4.42 -6.33
N PHE A 94 -5.39 4.30 -5.02
CA PHE A 94 -6.35 4.79 -4.04
C PHE A 94 -6.56 6.32 -4.15
N LEU A 95 -5.47 7.08 -4.30
CA LEU A 95 -5.54 8.53 -4.52
C LEU A 95 -6.25 8.90 -5.81
N LEU A 96 -5.89 8.25 -6.91
CA LEU A 96 -6.51 8.50 -8.21
C LEU A 96 -8.02 8.23 -8.12
N TYR A 97 -8.40 7.10 -7.53
CA TYR A 97 -9.78 6.72 -7.33
C TYR A 97 -10.54 7.74 -6.46
N TYR A 98 -9.92 8.21 -5.37
CA TYR A 98 -10.50 9.24 -4.51
C TYR A 98 -10.75 10.55 -5.26
N LYS A 99 -9.79 10.99 -6.08
CA LYS A 99 -9.94 12.19 -6.93
C LYS A 99 -11.01 12.01 -8.02
N VAL A 100 -11.13 10.81 -8.61
CA VAL A 100 -12.17 10.49 -9.60
C VAL A 100 -13.55 10.59 -8.96
N LEU A 101 -13.72 9.98 -7.79
CA LEU A 101 -14.98 10.01 -7.04
C LEU A 101 -15.41 11.43 -6.65
N ARG A 102 -14.46 12.30 -6.31
CA ARG A 102 -14.74 13.70 -5.99
C ARG A 102 -15.09 14.55 -7.22
N GLY A 103 -14.83 14.05 -8.44
CA GLY A 103 -15.03 14.79 -9.67
C GLY A 103 -14.04 15.93 -9.86
N ASP A 104 -12.88 15.88 -9.18
CA ASP A 104 -11.83 16.90 -9.28
C ASP A 104 -10.94 16.72 -10.53
N PHE A 105 -11.30 15.82 -11.45
CA PHE A 105 -10.65 15.75 -12.74
C PHE A 105 -11.10 16.92 -13.61
N PRO A 106 -10.17 17.78 -14.06
CA PRO A 106 -10.51 18.85 -14.98
C PRO A 106 -10.95 18.24 -16.31
N ALA A 107 -11.96 18.85 -16.95
CA ALA A 107 -12.69 18.35 -18.13
C ALA A 107 -11.83 18.09 -19.41
N TRP A 108 -10.51 18.20 -19.31
CA TRP A 108 -9.54 18.04 -20.41
C TRP A 108 -8.83 16.68 -20.40
N VAL A 109 -9.07 15.83 -19.39
CA VAL A 109 -8.62 14.43 -19.42
C VAL A 109 -9.75 13.62 -20.09
N PRO A 110 -9.53 13.06 -21.29
CA PRO A 110 -10.54 12.31 -22.03
C PRO A 110 -10.95 11.01 -21.32
#